data_AF-A0A077HQ70-F1
#
_entry.id   AF-A0A077HQ70-F1
#
_cell.length_a   1.000
_cell.length_b   1.000
_cell.length_c   1.000
_cell.angle_alpha   90.00
_cell.angle_beta   90.00
_cell.angle_gamma   90.00
#
_symmetry.space_group_name_H-M   'P 1'
#
loop_
_entity.id
_entity.type
_entity.pdbx_description
1 polymer ?
#
loop_
_entity_poly.entity_id
_entity_poly.type
_entity_poly.pdbx_seq_one_letter_code
_entity_poly.pdbx_strand_id
1 'polypeptide(L)'
;MATNPRDLTPHEQQDLSNLDTPDVPEYSGDTNGATDGLYARAGKAAPTEIFPRSEQNTGPLIPDAPADTETFQAPTETVAVDREPAYAVDATEPVYTEPVETVVATEDARRGTTDFGLFLLRLALGAFLIIDSIGTFFRLGGNEGISGLESAYANYPYGDALAVMVPTLELAAGVFLVLGLLTPVAALVAIAVTGFTALHAFDTQTDGFNVFAWSPETWVPIMLLAASLAVQFTGPGRYGVDASRGWAKRPLASSWICALIGLVAAGLIWWFGTEINPFA
;
A
#
# COMPACT_ATOMS: atom_id res chain seq x y z
N MET A 1 -53.54 12.53 0.05
CA MET A 1 -52.45 13.30 0.70
C MET A 1 -51.89 12.41 1.79
N ALA A 2 -50.77 11.73 1.53
CA ALA A 2 -50.15 10.81 2.48
C ALA A 2 -49.32 11.62 3.48
N THR A 3 -49.66 11.51 4.76
CA THR A 3 -48.96 12.15 5.89
C THR A 3 -47.59 11.50 6.08
N ASN A 4 -46.55 12.33 6.08
CA ASN A 4 -45.18 11.93 6.32
C ASN A 4 -45.03 11.50 7.78
N PRO A 5 -44.58 10.26 8.08
CA PRO A 5 -44.52 9.72 9.45
C PRO A 5 -43.50 10.40 10.38
N ARG A 6 -42.91 11.53 9.96
CA ARG A 6 -41.99 12.35 10.74
C ARG A 6 -42.62 13.61 11.32
N ASP A 7 -43.89 13.89 11.00
CA ASP A 7 -44.62 15.05 11.51
C ASP A 7 -45.51 14.63 12.68
N LEU A 8 -44.88 14.32 13.81
CA LEU A 8 -45.57 14.08 15.08
C LEU A 8 -45.58 15.40 15.85
N THR A 9 -46.77 15.89 16.19
CA THR A 9 -46.89 17.12 16.98
C THR A 9 -46.52 16.86 18.44
N PRO A 10 -46.06 17.87 19.21
CA PRO A 10 -45.51 17.66 20.56
C PRO A 10 -46.46 16.97 21.56
N HIS A 11 -47.76 16.89 21.26
CA HIS A 11 -48.75 16.23 22.10
C HIS A 11 -48.85 14.71 21.88
N GLU A 12 -48.29 14.16 20.81
CA GLU A 12 -48.31 12.71 20.51
C GLU A 12 -47.14 11.94 21.14
N GLN A 13 -46.12 12.65 21.66
CA GLN A 13 -44.93 12.04 22.27
C GLN A 13 -45.14 11.51 23.69
N GLN A 14 -46.29 11.78 24.32
CA GLN A 14 -46.56 11.42 25.73
C GLN A 14 -47.68 10.40 25.91
N ASP A 15 -48.26 9.85 24.84
CA ASP A 15 -49.25 8.77 24.96
C ASP A 15 -48.55 7.40 25.02
N LEU A 16 -48.06 7.05 26.21
CA LEU A 16 -47.42 5.77 26.51
C LEU A 16 -48.43 4.70 26.98
N SER A 17 -49.72 4.88 26.69
CA SER A 17 -50.80 4.02 27.19
C SER A 17 -51.00 2.73 26.37
N ASN A 18 -50.24 2.52 25.29
CA ASN A 18 -50.41 1.40 24.36
C ASN A 18 -49.10 0.68 24.03
N LEU A 19 -48.28 0.43 25.05
CA LEU A 19 -46.97 -0.25 24.92
C LEU A 19 -47.04 -1.78 25.07
N ASP A 20 -48.22 -2.37 25.31
CA ASP A 20 -48.37 -3.82 25.55
C ASP A 20 -48.62 -4.67 24.30
N THR A 21 -48.68 -4.06 23.11
CA THR A 21 -48.66 -4.79 21.84
C THR A 21 -47.85 -4.01 20.82
N PRO A 22 -46.53 -4.22 20.73
CA PRO A 22 -45.83 -3.91 19.49
C PRO A 22 -46.48 -4.76 18.40
N ASP A 23 -47.09 -4.11 17.41
CA ASP A 23 -47.63 -4.75 16.21
C ASP A 23 -46.41 -5.22 15.38
N VAL A 24 -45.83 -6.34 15.80
CA VAL A 24 -44.68 -6.97 15.16
C VAL A 24 -45.23 -7.79 13.99
N PRO A 25 -44.88 -7.46 12.73
CA PRO A 25 -45.32 -8.26 11.59
C PRO A 25 -44.74 -9.68 11.72
N GLU A 26 -45.61 -10.67 11.85
CA GLU A 26 -45.23 -12.08 11.88
C GLU A 26 -44.79 -12.47 10.46
N TYR A 27 -43.50 -12.75 10.28
CA TYR A 27 -42.98 -13.25 9.00
C TYR A 27 -43.20 -14.77 8.95
N SER A 28 -44.39 -15.19 8.55
CA SER A 28 -44.59 -16.58 8.12
C SER A 28 -43.91 -16.75 6.77
N GLY A 29 -42.88 -17.61 6.72
CA GLY A 29 -42.23 -18.01 5.48
C GLY A 29 -43.15 -18.92 4.67
N ASP A 30 -44.17 -18.34 4.04
CA ASP A 30 -45.04 -19.06 3.12
C ASP A 30 -44.40 -19.05 1.73
N THR A 31 -43.92 -20.22 1.30
CA THR A 31 -43.18 -20.42 0.04
C THR A 31 -44.08 -20.42 -1.21
N ASN A 32 -45.26 -19.79 -1.17
CA ASN A 32 -46.21 -19.77 -2.28
C ASN A 32 -46.75 -18.36 -2.53
N GLY A 33 -45.93 -17.51 -3.15
CA GLY A 33 -46.34 -16.15 -3.49
C GLY A 33 -45.29 -15.34 -4.24
N ALA A 34 -44.64 -15.95 -5.23
CA ALA A 34 -43.72 -15.24 -6.11
C ALA A 34 -44.48 -14.25 -7.00
N THR A 35 -44.45 -12.94 -6.68
CA THR A 35 -44.52 -11.89 -7.73
C THR A 35 -44.00 -10.49 -7.34
N ASP A 36 -43.44 -10.22 -6.15
CA ASP A 36 -42.83 -8.89 -5.94
C ASP A 36 -41.62 -8.91 -4.98
N GLY A 37 -40.50 -9.42 -5.49
CA GLY A 37 -39.22 -9.44 -4.77
C GLY A 37 -38.53 -8.06 -4.78
N LEU A 38 -37.82 -7.74 -3.68
CA LEU A 38 -37.03 -6.52 -3.47
C LEU A 38 -36.11 -6.14 -4.66
N TYR A 39 -35.68 -7.13 -5.44
CA TYR A 39 -34.80 -6.97 -6.60
C TYR A 39 -35.50 -6.41 -7.85
N ALA A 40 -36.80 -6.67 -8.01
CA ALA A 40 -37.58 -6.13 -9.13
C ALA A 40 -37.77 -4.61 -8.99
N ARG A 41 -37.90 -4.11 -7.75
CA ARG A 41 -38.11 -2.68 -7.45
C ARG A 41 -36.85 -1.82 -7.65
N ALA A 42 -35.66 -2.43 -7.64
CA ALA A 42 -34.37 -1.75 -7.77
C ALA A 42 -33.75 -1.82 -9.18
N GLY A 43 -34.42 -2.48 -10.15
CA GLY A 43 -33.92 -2.63 -11.52
C GLY A 43 -32.62 -3.42 -11.65
N LYS A 44 -32.25 -4.20 -10.61
CA LYS A 44 -31.04 -5.02 -10.58
C LYS A 44 -31.40 -6.50 -10.66
N ALA A 45 -30.63 -7.27 -11.43
CA ALA A 45 -30.79 -8.72 -11.50
C ALA A 45 -30.58 -9.36 -10.12
N ALA A 46 -31.40 -10.35 -9.78
CA ALA A 46 -31.27 -11.10 -8.54
C ALA A 46 -29.96 -11.94 -8.56
N PRO A 47 -29.32 -12.17 -7.39
CA PRO A 47 -28.12 -13.00 -7.29
C PRO A 47 -28.37 -14.43 -7.81
N THR A 48 -27.46 -14.96 -8.63
CA THR A 48 -27.49 -16.36 -9.07
C THR A 48 -26.77 -17.22 -8.05
N GLU A 49 -27.46 -18.18 -7.42
CA GLU A 49 -26.83 -19.17 -6.57
C GLU A 49 -26.11 -20.24 -7.43
N ILE A 50 -24.87 -20.57 -7.07
CA ILE A 50 -24.10 -21.66 -7.67
C ILE A 50 -24.01 -22.78 -6.63
N PHE A 51 -24.67 -23.91 -6.89
CA PHE A 51 -24.55 -25.09 -6.06
C PHE A 51 -23.22 -25.83 -6.35
N PRO A 52 -22.51 -26.32 -5.33
CA PRO A 52 -21.34 -27.16 -5.52
C PRO A 52 -21.71 -28.47 -6.22
N ARG A 53 -21.00 -28.80 -7.30
CA ARG A 53 -21.16 -30.05 -8.07
C ARG A 53 -20.69 -31.23 -7.22
N SER A 54 -21.62 -32.06 -6.74
CA SER A 54 -21.29 -33.37 -6.16
C SER A 54 -20.92 -34.37 -7.26
N GLU A 55 -19.72 -34.92 -7.13
CA GLU A 55 -19.21 -36.23 -7.58
C GLU A 55 -19.54 -36.69 -9.02
N GLN A 56 -18.66 -36.33 -9.96
CA GLN A 56 -18.56 -37.00 -11.26
C GLN A 56 -17.82 -38.35 -11.10
N ASN A 57 -18.61 -39.40 -10.98
CA ASN A 57 -18.24 -40.77 -11.30
C ASN A 57 -17.74 -40.84 -12.76
N THR A 58 -16.46 -41.13 -12.98
CA THR A 58 -15.88 -41.33 -14.32
C THR A 58 -15.46 -42.79 -14.47
N GLY A 59 -16.43 -43.65 -14.79
CA GLY A 59 -16.19 -44.98 -15.33
C GLY A 59 -16.23 -44.97 -16.87
N PRO A 60 -15.61 -45.95 -17.55
CA PRO A 60 -15.45 -45.95 -19.01
C PRO A 60 -16.78 -46.20 -19.74
N LEU A 61 -17.10 -45.37 -20.74
CA LEU A 61 -18.24 -45.55 -21.63
C LEU A 61 -17.91 -46.62 -22.69
N ILE A 62 -18.10 -47.89 -22.34
CA ILE A 62 -18.24 -48.98 -23.32
C ILE A 62 -19.75 -49.27 -23.46
N PRO A 63 -20.36 -49.14 -24.65
CA PRO A 63 -21.70 -49.66 -24.86
C PRO A 63 -21.61 -51.15 -25.24
N ASP A 64 -22.07 -52.03 -24.34
CA ASP A 64 -22.34 -53.44 -24.63
C ASP A 64 -23.82 -53.62 -24.99
N ALA A 65 -24.10 -54.13 -26.20
CA ALA A 65 -25.35 -54.82 -26.53
C ALA A 65 -25.12 -55.82 -27.69
N PRO A 66 -25.93 -56.89 -27.81
CA PRO A 66 -25.46 -58.25 -28.07
C PRO A 66 -25.31 -58.63 -29.54
N ALA A 67 -24.61 -59.77 -29.74
CA ALA A 67 -24.30 -60.40 -31.01
C ALA A 67 -25.54 -60.78 -31.84
N ASP A 68 -25.50 -60.47 -33.13
CA ASP A 68 -26.10 -61.29 -34.19
C ASP A 68 -25.33 -61.10 -35.52
N THR A 69 -25.17 -62.22 -36.21
CA THR A 69 -24.49 -62.47 -37.48
C THR A 69 -25.08 -61.65 -38.62
N GLU A 70 -24.26 -61.15 -39.56
CA GLU A 70 -24.41 -61.30 -41.03
C GLU A 70 -23.24 -60.62 -41.79
N THR A 71 -22.59 -61.42 -42.62
CA THR A 71 -21.66 -61.08 -43.70
C THR A 71 -22.22 -60.02 -44.67
N PHE A 72 -21.36 -59.18 -45.30
CA PHE A 72 -21.18 -59.14 -46.77
C PHE A 72 -20.29 -57.97 -47.28
N GLN A 73 -19.29 -58.36 -48.08
CA GLN A 73 -18.67 -57.73 -49.25
C GLN A 73 -18.04 -56.31 -49.22
N ALA A 74 -16.72 -56.32 -49.43
CA ALA A 74 -15.93 -55.23 -49.99
C ALA A 74 -16.26 -54.95 -51.47
N PRO A 75 -15.91 -53.76 -51.98
CA PRO A 75 -15.35 -53.62 -53.30
C PRO A 75 -13.89 -53.16 -53.20
N THR A 76 -13.03 -53.99 -53.78
CA THR A 76 -11.65 -53.74 -54.14
C THR A 76 -11.57 -52.57 -55.12
N GLU A 77 -10.76 -51.55 -54.81
CA GLU A 77 -10.14 -50.76 -55.88
C GLU A 77 -8.67 -50.50 -55.57
N THR A 78 -7.86 -51.12 -56.42
CA THR A 78 -6.41 -51.15 -56.45
C THR A 78 -5.83 -49.90 -57.10
N VAL A 79 -4.97 -49.18 -56.40
CA VAL A 79 -3.80 -48.54 -57.02
C VAL A 79 -2.60 -48.76 -56.11
N ALA A 80 -1.72 -49.66 -56.53
CA ALA A 80 -0.40 -49.84 -55.97
C ALA A 80 0.52 -48.68 -56.41
N VAL A 81 1.14 -48.00 -55.46
CA VAL A 81 2.43 -47.33 -55.67
C VAL A 81 3.39 -47.91 -54.65
N ASP A 82 4.20 -48.85 -55.12
CA ASP A 82 5.37 -49.40 -54.44
C ASP A 82 6.44 -48.30 -54.30
N ARG A 83 6.77 -47.89 -53.07
CA ARG A 83 8.07 -47.32 -52.72
C ARG A 83 8.37 -47.61 -51.25
N GLU A 84 9.34 -48.48 -51.01
CA GLU A 84 9.88 -48.91 -49.72
C GLU A 84 11.40 -48.59 -49.67
N PRO A 85 12.14 -48.56 -48.53
CA PRO A 85 11.78 -48.37 -47.11
C PRO A 85 12.46 -47.15 -46.44
N ALA A 86 11.97 -46.83 -45.23
CA ALA A 86 12.67 -46.33 -44.03
C ALA A 86 13.94 -45.44 -44.16
N TYR A 87 13.79 -44.19 -43.74
CA TYR A 87 14.78 -43.53 -42.86
C TYR A 87 14.03 -42.96 -41.65
N ALA A 88 14.27 -43.56 -40.49
CA ALA A 88 13.95 -42.98 -39.20
C ALA A 88 15.08 -42.00 -38.81
N VAL A 89 14.73 -40.73 -38.63
CA VAL A 89 15.47 -39.74 -37.83
C VAL A 89 14.37 -38.84 -37.26
N ASP A 90 13.75 -39.20 -36.15
CA ASP A 90 14.15 -38.78 -34.79
C ASP A 90 14.85 -37.42 -34.73
N ALA A 91 14.05 -36.36 -34.63
CA ALA A 91 14.38 -35.13 -33.92
C ALA A 91 13.07 -34.36 -33.72
N THR A 92 12.36 -34.66 -32.65
CA THR A 92 11.34 -33.77 -32.10
C THR A 92 12.03 -32.45 -31.72
N GLU A 93 11.86 -31.41 -32.51
CA GLU A 93 12.16 -30.06 -32.05
C GLU A 93 11.20 -29.72 -30.90
N PRO A 94 11.68 -29.38 -29.70
CA PRO A 94 10.78 -28.92 -28.65
C PRO A 94 10.23 -27.57 -29.08
N VAL A 95 8.91 -27.53 -29.30
CA VAL A 95 8.15 -26.29 -29.40
C VAL A 95 8.39 -25.51 -28.11
N TYR A 96 9.13 -24.41 -28.20
CA TYR A 96 9.27 -23.45 -27.12
C TYR A 96 7.94 -22.75 -26.92
N THR A 97 7.12 -23.27 -26.02
CA THR A 97 5.97 -22.53 -25.49
C THR A 97 6.51 -21.55 -24.47
N GLU A 98 6.65 -20.27 -24.84
CA GLU A 98 6.90 -19.24 -23.84
C GLU A 98 5.75 -19.25 -22.83
N PRO A 99 6.04 -19.37 -21.52
CA PRO A 99 4.99 -19.23 -20.52
C PRO A 99 4.49 -17.79 -20.62
N VAL A 100 3.26 -17.62 -21.09
CA VAL A 100 2.56 -16.34 -21.02
C VAL A 100 2.51 -15.96 -19.54
N GLU A 101 3.40 -15.05 -19.15
CA GLU A 101 3.43 -14.46 -17.82
C GLU A 101 2.05 -13.84 -17.61
N THR A 102 1.22 -14.50 -16.82
CA THR A 102 -0.06 -13.96 -16.42
C THR A 102 0.24 -12.73 -15.59
N VAL A 103 0.17 -11.56 -16.24
CA VAL A 103 0.21 -10.27 -15.56
C VAL A 103 -1.03 -10.26 -14.68
N VAL A 104 -0.85 -10.69 -13.43
CA VAL A 104 -1.86 -10.57 -12.39
C VAL A 104 -2.06 -9.07 -12.23
N ALA A 105 -3.07 -8.54 -12.89
CA ALA A 105 -3.55 -7.19 -12.65
C ALA A 105 -4.05 -7.18 -11.21
N THR A 106 -3.16 -6.82 -10.29
CA THR A 106 -3.48 -6.65 -8.88
C THR A 106 -4.60 -5.62 -8.81
N GLU A 107 -5.76 -6.04 -8.33
CA GLU A 107 -6.92 -5.17 -8.17
C GLU A 107 -6.50 -3.91 -7.40
N ASP A 108 -6.70 -2.75 -8.03
CA ASP A 108 -6.38 -1.44 -7.50
C ASP A 108 -7.08 -1.27 -6.14
N ALA A 109 -6.31 -1.16 -5.05
CA ALA A 109 -6.86 -0.97 -3.72
C ALA A 109 -7.65 0.35 -3.71
N ARG A 110 -8.98 0.22 -3.70
CA ARG A 110 -9.97 1.27 -3.94
C ARG A 110 -9.83 2.46 -2.98
N ARG A 111 -8.99 3.41 -3.38
CA ARG A 111 -9.07 4.88 -3.26
C ARG A 111 -8.08 5.46 -4.27
N GLY A 112 -8.57 5.91 -5.43
CA GLY A 112 -7.73 6.41 -6.52
C GLY A 112 -6.89 7.66 -6.20
N THR A 113 -7.06 8.23 -5.00
CA THR A 113 -6.34 9.41 -4.52
C THR A 113 -5.18 9.09 -3.58
N THR A 114 -4.96 7.83 -3.19
CA THR A 114 -3.88 7.45 -2.25
C THR A 114 -2.51 7.81 -2.80
N ASP A 115 -2.27 7.54 -4.09
CA ASP A 115 -1.01 7.92 -4.76
C ASP A 115 -0.78 9.43 -4.78
N PHE A 116 -1.85 10.21 -4.93
CA PHE A 116 -1.77 11.67 -4.93
C PHE A 116 -1.49 12.21 -3.51
N GLY A 117 -2.12 11.62 -2.50
CA GLY A 117 -1.81 11.94 -1.10
C GLY A 117 -0.35 11.63 -0.75
N LEU A 118 0.18 10.51 -1.25
CA LEU A 118 1.59 10.15 -1.06
C LEU A 118 2.55 11.11 -1.79
N PHE A 119 2.19 11.54 -3.00
CA PHE A 119 2.93 12.58 -3.71
C PHE A 119 2.97 13.88 -2.91
N LEU A 120 1.83 14.31 -2.37
CA LEU A 120 1.75 15.53 -1.58
C LEU A 120 2.54 15.43 -0.28
N LEU A 121 2.46 14.30 0.42
CA LEU A 121 3.27 14.05 1.63
C LEU A 121 4.75 14.19 1.33
N ARG A 122 5.22 13.60 0.22
CA ARG A 122 6.62 13.68 -0.18
C ARG A 122 7.02 15.09 -0.60
N LEU A 123 6.15 15.77 -1.34
CA LEU A 123 6.40 17.14 -1.76
C LEU A 123 6.49 18.08 -0.55
N ALA A 124 5.57 17.96 0.41
CA ALA A 124 5.56 18.78 1.61
C ALA A 124 6.79 18.51 2.49
N LEU A 125 7.08 17.23 2.77
CA LEU A 125 8.27 16.83 3.54
C LEU A 125 9.55 17.32 2.84
N GLY A 126 9.72 16.98 1.56
CA GLY A 126 10.93 17.34 0.81
C GLY A 126 11.07 18.85 0.64
N ALA A 127 9.99 19.58 0.39
CA ALA A 127 10.02 21.04 0.31
C ALA A 127 10.41 21.67 1.64
N PHE A 128 9.89 21.16 2.77
CA PHE A 128 10.29 21.63 4.09
C PHE A 128 11.81 21.48 4.28
N LEU A 129 12.35 20.28 4.06
CA LEU A 129 13.78 20.00 4.22
C LEU A 129 14.65 20.90 3.31
N ILE A 130 14.22 21.12 2.07
CA ILE A 130 14.92 22.01 1.12
C ILE A 130 14.88 23.46 1.61
N ILE A 131 13.71 23.96 1.99
CA ILE A 131 13.53 25.36 2.41
C ILE A 131 14.33 25.62 3.68
N ASP A 132 14.28 24.71 4.65
CA ASP A 132 15.01 24.85 5.91
C ASP A 132 16.53 24.86 5.66
N SER A 133 17.03 23.90 4.88
CA SER A 133 18.44 23.82 4.54
C SER A 133 18.95 25.03 3.75
N ILE A 134 18.20 25.48 2.74
CA ILE A 134 18.54 26.69 1.97
C ILE A 134 18.48 27.92 2.89
N GLY A 135 17.49 27.99 3.78
CA GLY A 135 17.39 29.00 4.83
C GLY A 135 18.66 29.05 5.68
N THR A 136 19.16 27.89 6.08
CA THR A 136 20.39 27.73 6.88
C THR A 136 21.65 28.09 6.10
N PHE A 137 21.82 27.62 4.86
CA PHE A 137 23.02 27.94 4.06
C PHE A 137 23.12 29.41 3.68
N PHE A 138 21.99 30.04 3.34
CA PHE A 138 21.95 31.39 2.80
C PHE A 138 21.45 32.43 3.81
N ARG A 139 21.19 32.04 5.06
CA ARG A 139 20.69 32.92 6.14
C ARG A 139 19.40 33.65 5.76
N LEU A 140 18.50 32.95 5.08
CA LEU A 140 17.23 33.50 4.60
C LEU A 140 16.15 33.39 5.68
N GLY A 141 15.13 34.25 5.60
CA GLY A 141 13.94 34.15 6.45
C GLY A 141 14.18 34.39 7.95
N GLY A 142 15.30 35.02 8.33
CA GLY A 142 15.67 35.23 9.73
C GLY A 142 16.47 34.09 10.36
N ASN A 143 16.90 33.11 9.56
CA ASN A 143 17.78 32.03 10.01
C ASN A 143 19.19 32.55 10.34
N GLU A 144 19.74 32.13 11.48
CA GLU A 144 21.07 32.53 11.94
C GLU A 144 22.22 31.92 11.11
N GLY A 145 21.90 30.90 10.33
CA GLY A 145 22.75 30.15 9.42
C GLY A 145 23.58 29.08 10.11
N ILE A 146 24.65 28.66 9.43
CA ILE A 146 25.61 27.70 9.97
C ILE A 146 26.15 28.16 11.34
N SER A 147 26.42 29.46 11.52
CA SER A 147 26.89 30.01 12.81
C SER A 147 25.88 29.86 13.95
N GLY A 148 24.57 29.88 13.64
CA GLY A 148 23.53 29.60 14.61
C GLY A 148 23.51 28.13 15.00
N LEU A 149 23.66 27.23 14.03
CA LEU A 149 23.78 25.79 14.29
C LEU A 149 25.06 25.45 15.07
N GLU A 150 26.19 26.08 14.76
CA GLU A 150 27.44 25.94 15.53
C GLU A 150 27.22 26.33 17.00
N SER A 151 26.45 27.40 17.24
CA SER A 151 26.08 27.83 18.59
C SER A 151 25.11 26.86 19.26
N ALA A 152 24.12 26.33 18.53
CA ALA A 152 23.17 25.33 19.02
C ALA A 152 23.86 24.00 19.38
N TYR A 153 24.92 23.63 18.66
CA TYR A 153 25.69 22.42 18.86
C TYR A 153 26.98 22.64 19.67
N ALA A 154 27.15 23.81 20.32
CA ALA A 154 28.38 24.17 21.02
C ALA A 154 28.74 23.20 22.16
N ASN A 155 27.75 22.47 22.69
CA ASN A 155 27.96 21.47 23.75
C ASN A 155 28.40 20.10 23.21
N TYR A 156 28.45 19.92 21.88
CA TYR A 156 28.80 18.66 21.25
C TYR A 156 30.26 18.66 20.78
N PRO A 157 31.03 17.57 20.98
CA PRO A 157 32.44 17.50 20.58
C PRO A 157 32.68 17.79 19.09
N TYR A 158 31.71 17.44 18.23
CA TYR A 158 31.76 17.65 16.78
C TYR A 158 30.70 18.66 16.29
N GLY A 159 30.34 19.64 17.13
CA GLY A 159 29.30 20.63 16.82
C GLY A 159 29.49 21.35 15.48
N ASP A 160 30.70 21.83 15.20
CA ASP A 160 31.02 22.52 13.93
C ASP A 160 30.81 21.63 12.70
N ALA A 161 31.18 20.34 12.80
CA ALA A 161 30.99 19.39 11.71
C ALA A 161 29.50 19.06 11.52
N LEU A 162 28.75 18.90 12.62
CA LEU A 162 27.31 18.65 12.61
C LEU A 162 26.54 19.84 12.02
N ALA A 163 26.96 21.07 12.32
CA ALA A 163 26.35 22.29 11.82
C ALA A 163 26.36 22.39 10.28
N VAL A 164 27.31 21.73 9.63
CA VAL A 164 27.39 21.63 8.16
C VAL A 164 26.77 20.33 7.65
N MET A 165 27.04 19.20 8.32
CA MET A 165 26.58 17.88 7.90
C MET A 165 25.05 17.72 7.95
N VAL A 166 24.40 18.26 8.97
CA VAL A 166 22.94 18.18 9.13
C VAL A 166 22.21 18.85 7.97
N PRO A 167 22.40 20.17 7.69
CA PRO A 167 21.69 20.83 6.60
C PRO A 167 22.12 20.32 5.21
N THR A 168 23.32 19.77 5.04
CA THR A 168 23.74 19.20 3.74
C THR A 168 23.01 17.88 3.46
N LEU A 169 22.92 16.99 4.44
CA LEU A 169 22.17 15.74 4.32
C LEU A 169 20.67 16.00 4.21
N GLU A 170 20.16 16.98 4.94
CA GLU A 170 18.78 17.43 4.86
C GLU A 170 18.41 17.93 3.46
N LEU A 171 19.23 18.81 2.88
CA LEU A 171 19.05 19.30 1.52
C LEU A 171 19.07 18.17 0.50
N ALA A 172 20.05 17.27 0.61
CA ALA A 172 20.17 16.13 -0.29
C ALA A 172 18.92 15.24 -0.20
N ALA A 173 18.50 14.86 1.02
CA ALA A 173 17.30 14.07 1.24
C ALA A 173 16.05 14.75 0.67
N GLY A 174 15.86 16.05 0.94
CA GLY A 174 14.74 16.84 0.44
C GLY A 174 14.66 16.84 -1.08
N VAL A 175 15.78 17.09 -1.77
CA VAL A 175 15.83 17.09 -3.25
C VAL A 175 15.49 15.71 -3.82
N PHE A 176 16.12 14.64 -3.32
CA PHE A 176 15.84 13.29 -3.80
C PHE A 176 14.40 12.85 -3.50
N LEU A 177 13.83 13.28 -2.37
CA LEU A 177 12.43 13.06 -2.05
C LEU A 177 11.51 13.80 -3.03
N VAL A 178 11.66 15.10 -3.25
CA VAL A 178 10.79 15.84 -4.20
C VAL A 178 10.82 15.20 -5.60
N LEU A 179 11.99 14.81 -6.07
CA LEU A 179 12.15 14.12 -7.36
C LEU A 179 11.60 12.68 -7.34
N GLY A 180 11.41 12.09 -6.17
CA GLY A 180 11.02 10.68 -6.02
C GLY A 180 12.06 9.74 -6.62
N LEU A 181 13.35 10.07 -6.48
CA LEU A 181 14.48 9.28 -6.97
C LEU A 181 15.18 8.57 -5.79
N LEU A 182 15.55 7.30 -5.97
CA LEU A 182 16.18 6.49 -4.90
C LEU A 182 15.41 6.61 -3.58
N THR A 183 14.07 6.64 -3.64
CA THR A 183 13.23 6.97 -2.49
C THR A 183 13.55 6.18 -1.22
N PRO A 184 13.84 4.86 -1.23
CA PRO A 184 14.21 4.18 0.02
C PRO A 184 15.52 4.67 0.63
N VAL A 185 16.47 5.17 -0.18
CA VAL A 185 17.73 5.75 0.32
C VAL A 185 17.50 7.20 0.76
N ALA A 186 16.75 7.98 -0.02
CA ALA A 186 16.43 9.36 0.34
C ALA A 186 15.63 9.44 1.65
N ALA A 187 14.66 8.54 1.83
CA ALA A 187 13.87 8.45 3.05
C ALA A 187 14.70 7.93 4.24
N LEU A 188 15.65 7.02 4.04
CA LEU A 188 16.63 6.63 5.06
C LEU A 188 17.43 7.85 5.53
N VAL A 189 17.98 8.65 4.61
CA VAL A 189 18.74 9.86 4.97
C VAL A 189 17.84 10.86 5.69
N ALA A 190 16.60 11.06 5.23
CA ALA A 190 15.63 11.89 5.93
C ALA A 190 15.37 11.40 7.35
N ILE A 191 15.19 10.09 7.58
CA ILE A 191 15.05 9.49 8.92
C ILE A 191 16.30 9.76 9.76
N ALA A 192 17.49 9.61 9.19
CA ALA A 192 18.74 9.82 9.92
C ALA A 192 18.86 11.27 10.42
N VAL A 193 18.59 12.24 9.55
CA VAL A 193 18.69 13.67 9.88
C VAL A 193 17.56 14.12 10.80
N THR A 194 16.30 13.80 10.46
CA THR A 194 15.15 14.17 11.30
C THR A 194 15.15 13.44 12.65
N GLY A 195 15.72 12.24 12.71
CA GLY A 195 15.96 11.51 13.96
C GLY A 195 17.00 12.19 14.83
N PHE A 196 18.12 12.63 14.24
CA PHE A 196 19.12 13.42 14.95
C PHE A 196 18.54 14.74 15.47
N THR A 197 17.82 15.49 14.64
CA THR A 197 17.22 16.77 15.08
C THR A 197 16.13 16.58 16.12
N ALA A 198 15.38 15.47 16.08
CA ALA A 198 14.42 15.11 17.13
C ALA A 198 15.11 14.78 18.46
N LEU A 199 16.24 14.07 18.43
CA LEU A 199 17.04 13.80 19.64
C LEU A 199 17.63 15.09 20.21
N HIS A 200 18.17 15.95 19.36
CA HIS A 200 18.67 17.26 19.77
C HIS A 200 17.57 18.11 20.42
N ALA A 201 16.39 18.18 19.80
CA ALA A 201 15.27 18.96 20.33
C ALA A 201 14.77 18.41 21.68
N PHE A 202 14.85 17.09 21.88
CA PHE A 202 14.53 16.45 23.16
C PHE A 202 15.59 16.77 24.24
N ASP A 203 16.87 16.75 23.90
CA ASP A 203 18.00 17.07 24.79
C ASP A 203 18.00 18.54 25.23
N THR A 204 17.61 19.46 24.34
CA THR A 204 17.55 20.91 24.64
C THR A 204 16.31 21.35 25.41
N GLN A 205 15.26 20.51 25.44
CA GLN A 205 13.99 20.85 26.08
C GLN A 205 14.05 20.59 27.60
N THR A 206 13.38 21.44 28.38
CA THR A 206 13.35 21.34 29.85
C THR A 206 12.15 20.58 30.41
N ASP A 207 11.11 20.37 29.59
CA ASP A 207 9.82 19.81 30.01
C ASP A 207 9.81 18.28 30.20
N GLY A 208 10.94 17.60 29.96
CA GLY A 208 11.06 16.15 30.09
C GLY A 208 10.04 15.40 29.22
N PHE A 209 9.39 14.36 29.77
CA PHE A 209 8.38 13.56 29.06
C PHE A 209 6.96 14.16 29.10
N ASN A 210 6.78 15.39 29.57
CA ASN A 210 5.46 16.03 29.54
C ASN A 210 5.13 16.53 28.13
N VAL A 211 4.59 15.63 27.30
CA VAL A 211 4.24 15.89 25.88
C VAL A 211 3.30 17.08 25.67
N PHE A 212 2.53 17.47 26.70
CA PHE A 212 1.61 18.60 26.63
C PHE A 212 2.28 19.97 26.88
N ALA A 213 3.50 19.97 27.43
CA ALA A 213 4.28 21.19 27.65
C ALA A 213 5.24 21.49 26.50
N TRP A 214 5.56 20.48 25.68
CA TRP A 214 6.51 20.61 24.56
C TRP A 214 6.17 21.75 23.61
N SER A 215 7.18 22.57 23.32
CA SER A 215 7.08 23.67 22.36
C SER A 215 6.98 23.15 20.91
N PRO A 216 6.56 23.99 19.96
CA PRO A 216 6.59 23.65 18.53
C PRO A 216 7.99 23.24 18.04
N GLU A 217 9.04 23.82 18.61
CA GLU A 217 10.44 23.49 18.27
C GLU A 217 10.79 22.03 18.61
N THR A 218 10.18 21.48 19.66
CA THR A 218 10.30 20.04 19.99
C THR A 218 9.40 19.19 19.10
N TRP A 219 8.18 19.63 18.81
CA TRP A 219 7.22 18.84 18.03
C TRP A 219 7.54 18.75 16.53
N VAL A 220 8.07 19.80 15.92
CA VAL A 220 8.39 19.84 14.48
C VAL A 220 9.33 18.72 14.05
N PRO A 221 10.53 18.54 14.64
CA PRO A 221 11.45 17.48 14.22
C PRO A 221 10.89 16.07 14.48
N ILE A 222 10.09 15.88 15.54
CA ILE A 222 9.38 14.63 15.80
C ILE A 222 8.37 14.32 14.68
N MET A 223 7.61 15.34 14.24
CA MET A 223 6.66 15.20 13.14
C MET A 223 7.34 14.95 11.79
N LEU A 224 8.50 15.57 11.56
CA LEU A 224 9.31 15.31 10.36
C LEU A 224 9.87 13.89 10.37
N LEU A 225 10.31 13.39 11.53
CA LEU A 225 10.71 12.00 11.69
C LEU A 225 9.54 11.06 11.40
N ALA A 226 8.36 11.33 11.96
CA ALA A 226 7.15 10.55 11.68
C ALA A 226 6.77 10.57 10.19
N ALA A 227 6.86 11.74 9.54
CA ALA A 227 6.60 11.89 8.11
C ALA A 227 7.64 11.14 7.25
N SER A 228 8.92 11.16 7.63
CA SER A 228 9.99 10.44 6.94
C SER A 228 9.79 8.91 7.03
N LEU A 229 9.40 8.40 8.20
CA LEU A 229 9.01 7.00 8.39
C LEU A 229 7.78 6.65 7.56
N ALA A 230 6.77 7.51 7.53
CA ALA A 230 5.59 7.31 6.70
C ALA A 230 5.99 7.18 5.21
N VAL A 231 6.84 8.06 4.69
CA VAL A 231 7.36 7.97 3.31
C VAL A 231 8.19 6.70 3.09
N GLN A 232 9.02 6.29 4.06
CA GLN A 232 9.83 5.08 3.98
C GLN A 232 8.99 3.81 3.82
N PHE A 233 7.88 3.70 4.56
CA PHE A 233 6.98 2.53 4.52
C PHE A 233 5.97 2.56 3.38
N THR A 234 5.60 3.75 2.91
CA THR A 234 4.65 3.92 1.78
C THR A 234 5.33 3.91 0.41
N GLY A 235 6.65 4.14 0.35
CA GLY A 235 7.47 3.98 -0.86
C GLY A 235 7.39 5.15 -1.86
N PRO A 236 7.85 4.95 -3.11
CA PRO A 236 7.96 5.99 -4.14
C PRO A 236 6.63 6.44 -4.76
N GLY A 237 5.51 5.76 -4.49
CA GLY A 237 4.19 6.11 -5.05
C GLY A 237 4.17 6.12 -6.59
N ARG A 238 3.00 6.37 -7.19
CA ARG A 238 2.87 6.41 -8.66
C ARG A 238 3.54 7.61 -9.34
N TYR A 239 3.68 8.73 -8.63
CA TYR A 239 4.18 10.01 -9.19
C TYR A 239 5.70 10.24 -9.00
N GLY A 240 6.45 9.27 -8.46
CA GLY A 240 7.90 9.36 -8.34
C GLY A 240 8.64 8.95 -9.61
N VAL A 241 9.81 9.51 -9.89
CA VAL A 241 10.66 9.07 -11.01
C VAL A 241 11.06 7.59 -10.87
N ASP A 242 11.20 7.10 -9.63
CA ASP A 242 11.52 5.69 -9.32
C ASP A 242 10.30 4.75 -9.34
N ALA A 243 9.09 5.26 -9.67
CA ALA A 243 7.83 4.48 -9.64
C ALA A 243 7.81 3.30 -10.60
N SER A 244 8.56 3.38 -11.70
CA SER A 244 8.61 2.32 -12.73
C SER A 244 9.55 1.17 -12.37
N ARG A 245 10.41 1.31 -11.35
CA ARG A 245 11.41 0.29 -11.02
C ARG A 245 10.81 -0.86 -10.22
N GLY A 246 11.24 -2.09 -10.51
CA GLY A 246 10.72 -3.33 -9.91
C GLY A 246 10.85 -3.40 -8.38
N TRP A 247 11.81 -2.67 -7.81
CA TRP A 247 12.03 -2.57 -6.36
C TRP A 247 10.91 -1.78 -5.65
N ALA A 248 10.19 -0.93 -6.39
CA ALA A 248 9.02 -0.20 -5.89
C ALA A 248 7.77 -1.09 -5.74
N LYS A 249 7.67 -2.18 -6.51
CA LYS A 249 6.46 -3.02 -6.58
C LYS A 249 6.43 -4.14 -5.53
N ARG A 250 7.56 -4.51 -4.92
CA ARG A 250 7.64 -5.56 -3.88
C ARG A 250 8.60 -5.19 -2.71
N PRO A 251 8.35 -4.10 -1.97
CA PRO A 251 9.34 -3.55 -1.03
C PRO A 251 9.33 -4.15 0.40
N LEU A 252 8.65 -5.28 0.65
CA LEU A 252 8.29 -5.69 2.01
C LEU A 252 9.49 -5.84 2.95
N ALA A 253 10.61 -6.43 2.53
CA ALA A 253 11.79 -6.54 3.40
C ALA A 253 12.72 -5.31 3.34
N SER A 254 12.88 -4.71 2.15
CA SER A 254 13.84 -3.62 1.93
C SER A 254 13.44 -2.33 2.63
N SER A 255 12.14 -2.05 2.77
CA SER A 255 11.66 -0.85 3.46
C SER A 255 12.00 -0.88 4.95
N TRP A 256 11.77 -2.02 5.62
CA TRP A 256 12.16 -2.23 7.02
C TRP A 256 13.66 -2.12 7.22
N ILE A 257 14.45 -2.73 6.34
CA ILE A 257 15.92 -2.63 6.41
C ILE A 257 16.37 -1.18 6.31
N CYS A 258 15.85 -0.41 5.34
CA CYS A 258 16.22 1.00 5.18
C CYS A 258 15.75 1.87 6.37
N ALA A 259 14.55 1.62 6.90
CA ALA A 259 14.05 2.31 8.09
C ALA A 259 14.94 2.06 9.31
N LEU A 260 15.32 0.80 9.54
CA LEU A 260 16.22 0.42 10.62
C LEU A 260 17.60 1.03 10.43
N ILE A 261 18.17 1.01 9.22
CA ILE A 261 19.45 1.65 8.95
C ILE A 261 19.36 3.16 9.19
N GLY A 262 18.27 3.82 8.81
CA GLY A 262 18.08 5.25 9.05
C GLY A 262 18.04 5.58 10.55
N LEU A 263 17.30 4.81 11.34
CA LEU A 263 17.24 4.97 12.79
C LEU A 263 18.58 4.67 13.47
N VAL A 264 19.27 3.61 13.02
CA VAL A 264 20.62 3.28 13.50
C VAL A 264 21.59 4.40 13.14
N ALA A 265 21.53 4.95 11.93
CA ALA A 265 22.35 6.08 11.52
C ALA A 265 22.08 7.32 12.39
N ALA A 266 20.82 7.66 12.68
CA ALA A 266 20.50 8.72 13.63
C ALA A 266 21.14 8.47 15.01
N GLY A 267 21.00 7.25 15.54
CA GLY A 267 21.59 6.87 16.82
C GLY A 267 23.12 6.88 16.83
N LEU A 268 23.77 6.50 15.72
CA LEU A 268 25.23 6.56 15.57
C LEU A 268 25.72 8.01 15.46
N ILE A 269 25.04 8.85 14.65
CA ILE A 269 25.34 10.28 14.55
C ILE A 269 25.19 10.94 15.92
N TRP A 270 24.15 10.57 16.68
CA TRP A 270 23.97 11.04 18.05
C TRP A 270 25.12 10.57 18.95
N TRP A 271 25.30 9.25 19.08
CA TRP A 271 26.29 8.66 19.99
C TRP A 271 27.71 9.17 19.75
N PHE A 272 28.14 9.23 18.48
CA PHE A 272 29.49 9.69 18.14
C PHE A 272 29.60 11.21 17.98
N GLY A 273 28.50 11.89 17.65
CA GLY A 273 28.50 13.33 17.43
C GLY A 273 28.37 14.14 18.72
N THR A 274 27.59 13.65 19.69
CA THR A 274 27.28 14.35 20.93
C THR A 274 27.95 13.76 22.16
N GLU A 275 28.32 12.46 22.14
CA GLU A 275 28.79 11.68 23.31
C GLU A 275 27.78 11.65 24.48
N ILE A 276 26.53 12.05 24.24
CA ILE A 276 25.44 12.04 25.22
C ILE A 276 24.65 10.73 25.08
N ASN A 277 24.33 10.07 26.19
CA ASN A 277 23.49 8.88 26.15
C ASN A 277 22.02 9.29 25.92
N PRO A 278 21.37 8.85 24.83
CA PRO A 278 19.97 9.21 24.54
C PRO A 278 18.93 8.59 25.49
N PHE A 279 19.35 7.68 26.38
CA PHE A 279 18.49 7.00 27.35
C PHE A 279 18.83 7.32 28.82
N ALA A 280 19.72 8.29 29.06
CA ALA A 280 20.10 8.70 30.42
C ALA A 280 19.07 9.62 31.07
#